data_AF-A0A257ABI6-F1
#
_entry.id   AF-A0A257ABI6-F1
#
_cell.length_a   1.000
_cell.length_b   1.000
_cell.length_c   1.000
_cell.angle_alpha   90.00
_cell.angle_beta   90.00
_cell.angle_gamma   90.00
#
_symmetry.space_group_name_H-M   'P 1'
#
loop_
_entity.id
_entity.type
_entity.pdbx_description
1 polymer ?
#
loop_
_entity_poly.entity_id
_entity_poly.type
_entity_poly.pdbx_seq_one_letter_code
_entity_poly.pdbx_strand_id
1 'polypeptide(L)' 'MPSFDSVRIKRQGSALFVDLHLVVDPAMSIYKAHEMARELEKKIKEKNPSIRDVIIHVGPG' A
#
# COMPACT_ATOMS: atom_id res chain seq x y z
N MET A 1 4.78 -14.71 4.71
CA MET A 1 4.34 -13.45 5.36
C MET A 1 4.50 -12.35 4.32
N PRO A 2 3.55 -11.41 4.15
CA PRO A 2 3.63 -10.41 3.10
C PRO A 2 4.90 -9.56 3.27
N SER A 3 5.55 -9.20 2.16
CA SER A 3 6.74 -8.34 2.16
C SER A 3 6.54 -7.11 1.30
N PHE A 4 7.42 -6.12 1.47
CA PHE A 4 7.43 -4.90 0.67
C PHE A 4 8.72 -4.84 -0.14
N ASP A 5 8.59 -4.77 -1.45
CA ASP A 5 9.75 -4.69 -2.34
C ASP A 5 10.13 -3.25 -2.66
N SER A 6 9.15 -2.35 -2.70
CA SER A 6 9.41 -0.92 -2.88
C SER A 6 8.39 -0.04 -2.17
N VAL A 7 8.90 1.08 -1.65
CA VAL A 7 8.11 2.16 -1.05
C VAL A 7 8.60 3.47 -1.62
N ARG A 8 7.70 4.23 -2.23
CA ARG A 8 7.99 5.56 -2.78
C ARG A 8 7.05 6.58 -2.18
N ILE A 9 7.60 7.71 -1.77
CA ILE A 9 6.82 8.85 -1.27
C ILE A 9 7.13 10.05 -2.16
N LYS A 10 6.08 10.68 -2.68
CA LYS A 10 6.16 11.91 -3.48
C LYS A 10 5.47 13.04 -2.72
N ARG A 11 6.04 14.24 -2.79
CA ARG A 11 5.46 15.45 -2.18
C ARG A 11 5.02 16.42 -3.27
N GLN A 12 3.81 16.94 -3.13
CA GLN A 12 3.29 18.01 -3.98
C GLN A 12 2.64 19.08 -3.08
N GLY A 13 3.30 20.23 -2.95
CA GLY A 13 2.91 21.22 -1.96
C GLY A 13 2.97 20.62 -0.55
N SER A 14 1.89 20.73 0.22
CA SER A 14 1.75 20.11 1.54
C SER A 14 1.29 18.65 1.52
N ALA A 15 0.88 18.13 0.35
CA ALA A 15 0.35 16.78 0.23
C ALA A 15 1.47 15.75 -0.02
N LEU A 16 1.31 14.57 0.58
CA LEU A 16 2.12 13.38 0.35
C LEU A 16 1.32 12.34 -0.42
N PHE A 17 2.00 11.63 -1.31
CA PHE A 17 1.48 10.52 -2.10
C PHE A 17 2.39 9.33 -1.91
N VAL A 18 1.80 8.17 -1.62
CA VAL A 18 2.54 6.95 -1.30
C VAL A 18 2.26 5.92 -2.38
N ASP A 19 3.31 5.25 -2.86
CA ASP A 19 3.25 4.14 -3.80
C ASP A 19 4.01 2.96 -3.17
N LEU A 20 3.32 1.83 -3.02
CA LEU A 20 3.77 0.63 -2.32
C LEU A 20 3.63 -0.60 -3.21
N HIS A 21 4.67 -1.42 -3.24
CA HIS A 21 4.58 -2.76 -3.82
C HIS A 21 4.50 -3.79 -2.69
N LEU A 22 3.35 -4.46 -2.60
CA LEU A 22 3.09 -5.54 -1.66
C LEU A 22 3.28 -6.88 -2.38
N VAL A 23 4.16 -7.71 -1.85
CA VAL A 23 4.39 -9.07 -2.32
C VAL A 23 3.62 -10.04 -1.43
N VAL A 24 2.80 -10.88 -2.05
CA VAL A 24 1.97 -11.87 -1.38
C VAL A 24 2.23 -13.26 -1.93
N ASP A 25 1.91 -14.25 -1.11
CA ASP A 25 1.94 -15.67 -1.50
C ASP A 25 1.08 -15.88 -2.76
N PRO A 26 1.59 -16.54 -3.83
CA PRO A 26 0.82 -16.83 -5.03
C PRO A 26 -0.46 -17.65 -4.79
N ALA A 27 -0.52 -18.43 -3.71
CA ALA A 27 -1.70 -19.17 -3.29
C ALA A 27 -2.74 -18.30 -2.55
N MET A 28 -2.42 -17.04 -2.26
CA MET A 28 -3.36 -16.10 -1.65
C MET A 28 -4.48 -15.75 -2.62
N SER A 29 -5.72 -15.78 -2.15
CA SER A 29 -6.85 -15.33 -2.96
C SER A 29 -6.77 -13.82 -3.24
N ILE A 30 -7.21 -13.43 -4.44
CA ILE A 30 -7.31 -12.02 -4.85
C ILE A 30 -8.12 -11.21 -3.83
N TYR A 31 -9.21 -11.78 -3.31
CA TYR A 31 -10.02 -11.13 -2.28
C TYR A 31 -9.20 -10.81 -1.02
N LYS A 32 -8.44 -11.78 -0.50
CA LYS A 32 -7.62 -11.58 0.71
C LYS A 32 -6.49 -10.58 0.48
N ALA A 33 -5.87 -10.61 -0.70
CA ALA A 33 -4.86 -9.66 -1.11
C ALA A 33 -5.43 -8.22 -1.18
N HIS A 34 -6.61 -8.06 -1.77
CA HIS A 34 -7.31 -6.78 -1.85
C HIS A 34 -7.70 -6.24 -0.47
N GLU A 35 -8.28 -7.07 0.39
CA GLU A 35 -8.64 -6.66 1.76
C GLU A 35 -7.41 -6.22 2.56
N MET A 36 -6.29 -6.92 2.42
CA MET A 36 -5.03 -6.54 3.05
C MET A 36 -4.52 -5.18 2.55
N ALA A 37 -4.56 -4.94 1.24
CA ALA A 37 -4.17 -3.67 0.66
C ALA A 37 -5.06 -2.52 1.17
N ARG A 38 -6.38 -2.73 1.20
CA ARG A 38 -7.35 -1.74 1.70
C ARG A 38 -7.11 -1.37 3.16
N GLU A 39 -6.90 -2.36 4.02
CA GLU A 39 -6.59 -2.14 5.43
C GLU A 39 -5.25 -1.41 5.63
N LEU A 40 -4.26 -1.71 4.79
CA LEU A 40 -2.97 -1.04 4.82
C LEU A 40 -3.07 0.43 4.39
N GLU A 41 -3.77 0.70 3.29
CA GLU A 41 -4.06 2.06 2.81
C GLU A 41 -4.71 2.89 3.91
N LYS A 42 -5.77 2.35 4.54
CA LYS A 42 -6.51 3.02 5.61
C LYS A 42 -5.58 3.38 6.78
N LYS A 43 -4.79 2.42 7.27
CA LYS A 43 -3.86 2.64 8.39
C LYS A 43 -2.78 3.67 8.07
N ILE A 44 -2.30 3.72 6.82
CA ILE A 44 -1.31 4.71 6.38
C ILE A 44 -1.94 6.11 6.40
N LYS A 45 -3.12 6.27 5.82
CA LYS A 45 -3.85 7.55 5.79
C LYS A 45 -4.20 8.03 7.20
N GLU A 46 -4.62 7.13 8.10
CA GLU A 46 -4.90 7.45 9.51
C GLU A 46 -3.67 7.92 10.29
N LYS A 47 -2.48 7.39 9.99
CA LYS A 47 -1.24 7.76 10.69
C LYS A 47 -0.70 9.13 10.30
N ASN A 48 -0.99 9.62 9.10
CA ASN A 48 -0.52 10.92 8.66
C ASN A 48 -1.56 11.60 7.74
N PRO A 49 -2.32 12.58 8.27
CA PRO A 49 -3.32 13.32 7.50
C PRO A 49 -2.77 14.09 6.28
N SER A 50 -1.44 14.29 6.20
CA SER A 50 -0.82 14.90 5.01
C SER A 50 -0.74 13.95 3.83
N ILE A 51 -0.90 12.63 4.06
CA ILE A 51 -0.97 11.62 3.00
C ILE A 51 -2.34 11.72 2.34
N ARG A 52 -2.36 12.31 1.15
CA ARG A 52 -3.57 12.49 0.37
C ARG A 52 -3.97 11.20 -0.34
N ASP A 53 -2.99 10.44 -0.81
CA ASP A 53 -3.26 9.18 -1.51
C ASP A 53 -2.21 8.11 -1.27
N VAL A 54 -2.65 6.85 -1.35
CA VAL A 54 -1.83 5.65 -1.21
C VAL A 54 -2.23 4.67 -2.30
N ILE A 55 -1.30 4.34 -3.19
CA ILE A 55 -1.47 3.32 -4.22
C ILE A 55 -0.69 2.09 -3.77
N ILE A 56 -1.34 0.93 -3.79
CA ILE A 56 -0.73 -0.35 -3.41
C ILE A 56 -0.86 -1.29 -4.60
N HIS A 57 0.26 -1.61 -5.22
CA HIS A 57 0.37 -2.66 -6.23
C HIS A 57 0.61 -3.99 -5.53
N VAL A 58 -0.28 -4.96 -5.74
CA VAL A 58 -0.13 -6.31 -5.19
C VAL A 58 0.37 -7.24 -6.30
N GLY A 59 1.47 -7.94 -6.02
CA GLY A 59 2.06 -8.92 -6.93
C GLY A 59 2.40 -10.22 -6.21
N PRO A 60 2.55 -11.33 -6.96
CA PRO A 60 3.07 -12.58 -6.42
C PRO A 60 4.58 -12.47 -6.18
N GLY A 61 5.10 -13.19 -5.19
CA GLY A 61 6.54 -13.42 -5.02
C GLY A 61 6.85 -14.51 -4.01
#